data_AF-A0A5J4IXF2-F1
#
_entry.id   AF-A0A5J4IXF2-F1
#
_cell.length_a   1.000
_cell.length_b   1.000
_cell.length_c   1.000
_cell.angle_alpha   90.00
_cell.angle_beta   90.00
_cell.angle_gamma   90.00
#
_symmetry.space_group_name_H-M   'P 1'
#
loop_
_entity.id
_entity.type
_entity.pdbx_description
1 polymer ?
#
loop_
_entity_poly.entity_id
_entity_poly.type
_entity_poly.pdbx_seq_one_letter_code
_entity_poly.pdbx_strand_id
1 'polypeptide(L)'
;MRELTKDLENIKGDLAQNYRTIPVVYGENVSKKMLSVLSVATLIPVILLLTQYETGYMNLFFYGSIIALIVFNIMLWKSSQKLHYVVLHNILKLIIVAGVFSIILLNVDVVLSRVF
;
A
#
# COMPACT_ATOMS: atom_id res chain seq x y z
N MET A 1 2.10 0.81 7.19
CA MET A 1 0.94 1.27 6.39
C MET A 1 -0.29 0.40 6.65
N ARG A 2 -0.21 -0.91 6.38
CA ARG A 2 -1.35 -1.84 6.51
C ARG A 2 -1.96 -1.93 7.92
N GLU A 3 -1.14 -1.98 8.97
CA GLU A 3 -1.57 -1.95 10.38
C GLU A 3 -2.37 -0.68 10.67
N LEU A 4 -1.81 0.49 10.32
CA LEU A 4 -2.44 1.79 10.56
C LEU A 4 -3.79 1.94 9.84
N THR A 5 -3.91 1.42 8.61
CA THR A 5 -5.18 1.39 7.88
C THR A 5 -6.22 0.50 8.58
N LYS A 6 -5.79 -0.62 9.18
CA LYS A 6 -6.65 -1.53 9.93
C LYS A 6 -7.09 -0.91 11.26
N ASP A 7 -6.21 -0.17 11.95
CA ASP A 7 -6.56 0.56 13.17
C ASP A 7 -7.56 1.69 12.86
N LEU A 8 -7.40 2.37 11.71
CA LEU A 8 -8.37 3.36 11.22
C LEU A 8 -9.73 2.73 10.91
N GLU A 9 -9.76 1.54 10.32
CA GLU A 9 -10.98 0.77 10.09
C GLU A 9 -11.67 0.40 11.41
N ASN A 10 -10.90 0.10 12.46
CA ASN A 10 -11.42 -0.35 13.75
C ASN A 10 -11.58 0.74 14.81
N ILE A 11 -11.35 2.01 14.47
CA ILE A 11 -11.36 3.15 15.41
C ILE A 11 -12.55 3.17 16.39
N LYS A 12 -13.78 2.90 15.91
CA LYS A 12 -14.99 2.89 16.77
C LYS A 12 -15.04 1.69 17.72
N GLY A 13 -14.51 0.55 17.29
CA GLY A 13 -14.42 -0.66 18.12
C GLY A 13 -13.34 -0.51 19.18
N ASP A 14 -12.18 0.01 18.78
CA ASP A 14 -11.07 0.30 19.68
C ASP A 14 -11.45 1.34 20.74
N LEU A 15 -12.20 2.39 20.36
CA LEU A 15 -12.73 3.38 21.28
C LEU A 15 -13.71 2.77 22.30
N ALA A 16 -14.60 1.89 21.86
CA ALA A 16 -15.55 1.20 22.75
C ALA A 16 -14.85 0.22 23.71
N GLN A 17 -13.72 -0.35 23.29
CA GLN A 17 -12.89 -1.28 24.08
C GLN A 17 -11.76 -0.56 24.85
N ASN A 18 -11.72 0.78 24.85
CA ASN A 18 -10.67 1.60 25.48
C ASN A 18 -9.24 1.29 25.00
N TYR A 19 -9.07 0.78 23.77
CA TYR A 19 -7.76 0.62 23.15
C TYR A 19 -7.20 1.96 22.70
N ARG A 20 -5.96 2.26 23.12
CA ARG A 20 -5.23 3.46 22.72
C ARG A 20 -4.43 3.24 21.44
N THR A 21 -5.11 3.14 20.30
CA THR A 21 -4.46 3.11 18.99
C THR A 21 -4.16 4.53 18.49
N ILE A 22 -3.19 4.68 17.59
CA ILE A 22 -2.79 5.98 17.00
C ILE A 22 -4.00 6.81 16.50
N PRO A 23 -4.94 6.24 15.72
CA PRO A 23 -6.12 7.00 15.30
C PRO A 23 -7.08 7.37 16.43
N VAL A 24 -7.16 6.59 17.52
CA VAL A 24 -8.00 6.91 18.68
C VAL A 24 -7.39 8.04 19.52
N VAL A 25 -6.07 8.05 19.70
CA VAL A 25 -5.37 9.06 20.53
C VAL A 25 -5.16 10.38 19.78
N TYR A 26 -4.75 10.32 18.50
CA TYR A 26 -4.39 11.50 17.71
C TYR A 26 -5.50 11.94 16.73
N GLY A 27 -6.58 11.16 16.63
CA GLY A 27 -7.69 11.42 15.71
C GLY A 27 -7.44 10.91 14.29
N GLU A 28 -8.53 10.78 13.55
CA GLU A 28 -8.55 10.25 12.17
C GLU A 28 -7.66 11.06 11.20
N ASN A 29 -7.67 12.39 11.33
CA ASN A 29 -6.93 13.29 10.44
C ASN A 29 -5.40 13.11 10.55
N VAL A 30 -4.87 12.88 11.75
CA VAL A 30 -3.43 12.67 11.94
C VAL A 30 -3.01 11.33 11.34
N SER A 31 -3.82 10.28 11.54
CA SER A 31 -3.56 8.97 10.92
C SER A 31 -3.63 8.99 9.40
N LYS A 32 -4.56 9.77 8.80
CA LYS A 32 -4.56 10.02 7.34
C LYS A 32 -3.28 10.71 6.88
N LYS A 33 -2.85 11.74 7.60
CA LYS A 33 -1.61 12.47 7.26
C LYS A 33 -0.38 11.55 7.36
N MET A 34 -0.29 10.72 8.40
CA MET A 34 0.77 9.72 8.55
C MET A 34 0.76 8.69 7.40
N LEU A 35 -0.41 8.16 7.03
CA LEU A 35 -0.54 7.24 5.90
C LEU A 35 -0.12 7.88 4.57
N SER A 36 -0.47 9.15 4.36
CA SER A 36 -0.05 9.88 3.17
C SER A 36 1.46 10.05 3.10
N VAL A 37 2.10 10.44 4.22
CA VAL A 37 3.57 10.54 4.32
C VAL A 37 4.23 9.20 4.07
N LEU A 38 3.70 8.12 4.65
CA LEU A 38 4.23 6.77 4.46
C LEU A 38 4.09 6.31 3.00
N SER A 39 3.00 6.67 2.33
CA SER A 39 2.76 6.38 0.91
C SER A 39 3.76 7.10 0.01
N VAL A 40 4.03 8.38 0.29
CA VAL A 40 5.07 9.15 -0.43
C VAL A 40 6.45 8.56 -0.16
N ALA A 41 6.75 8.17 1.08
CA ALA A 41 8.00 7.51 1.42
C ALA A 41 8.19 6.19 0.66
N THR A 42 7.11 5.43 0.40
CA THR A 42 7.18 4.21 -0.43
C THR A 42 7.37 4.47 -1.92
N LEU A 43 7.05 5.66 -2.44
CA LEU A 43 7.34 6.02 -3.83
C LEU A 43 8.84 6.21 -4.09
N ILE A 44 9.59 6.68 -3.09
CA ILE A 44 11.03 6.92 -3.19
C ILE A 44 11.81 5.65 -3.59
N PRO A 45 11.72 4.51 -2.86
CA PRO A 45 12.41 3.29 -3.24
C PRO A 45 11.89 2.72 -4.55
N VAL A 46 10.61 2.91 -4.90
CA VAL A 46 10.05 2.49 -6.19
C VAL A 46 10.71 3.22 -7.36
N ILE A 47 10.85 4.55 -7.26
CA ILE A 47 11.52 5.36 -8.29
C ILE A 47 13.01 5.03 -8.38
N LEU A 48 13.66 4.80 -7.23
CA LEU A 48 15.06 4.39 -7.18
C LEU A 48 15.27 3.03 -7.86
N LEU A 49 14.39 2.05 -7.58
CA LEU A 49 14.42 0.74 -8.26
C LEU A 49 14.24 0.88 -9.78
N LEU A 50 13.34 1.76 -10.22
CA LEU A 50 13.07 1.98 -11.65
C LEU A 50 14.23 2.65 -12.41
N THR A 51 15.06 3.42 -11.71
CA THR A 51 16.17 4.19 -12.31
C THR A 51 17.51 3.48 -12.19
N GLN A 52 17.71 2.66 -11.15
CA GLN A 52 18.97 1.96 -10.89
C GLN A 52 19.02 0.55 -11.49
N TYR A 53 17.87 -0.06 -11.81
CA TYR A 53 17.81 -1.42 -12.35
C TYR A 53 17.04 -1.47 -13.67
N GLU A 54 17.62 -2.12 -14.69
CA GLU A 54 16.92 -2.47 -15.93
C GLU A 54 15.96 -3.64 -15.67
N THR A 55 14.83 -3.37 -15.04
CA THR A 55 13.88 -4.40 -14.60
C THR A 55 12.99 -4.99 -15.72
N GLY A 56 13.32 -4.76 -16.99
CA GLY A 56 12.59 -5.32 -18.14
C GLY A 56 11.07 -5.15 -18.04
N TYR A 57 10.33 -6.26 -18.10
CA TYR A 57 8.86 -6.29 -18.01
C TYR A 57 8.27 -5.87 -16.65
N MET A 58 9.07 -5.87 -15.57
CA MET A 58 8.60 -5.47 -14.25
C MET A 58 8.37 -3.94 -14.12
N ASN A 59 8.82 -3.16 -15.11
CA ASN A 59 8.51 -1.72 -15.19
C ASN A 59 6.98 -1.47 -15.21
N LEU A 60 6.21 -2.34 -15.87
CA LEU A 60 4.74 -2.24 -15.91
C LEU A 60 4.13 -2.31 -14.50
N PHE A 61 4.64 -3.22 -13.66
CA PHE A 61 4.20 -3.34 -12.28
C PHE A 61 4.56 -2.10 -11.46
N PHE A 62 5.79 -1.59 -11.60
CA PHE A 62 6.19 -0.40 -10.87
C PHE A 62 5.35 0.83 -11.25
N TYR A 63 5.11 1.09 -12.55
CA TYR A 63 4.19 2.16 -12.97
C TYR A 63 2.77 1.96 -12.43
N GLY A 64 2.26 0.72 -12.47
CA GLY A 64 0.98 0.37 -11.87
C GLY A 64 0.93 0.62 -10.36
N SER A 65 2.00 0.30 -9.64
CA SER A 65 2.12 0.52 -8.19
C SER A 65 2.12 2.00 -7.83
N ILE A 66 2.75 2.86 -8.65
CA ILE A 66 2.75 4.32 -8.47
C ILE A 66 1.31 4.85 -8.64
N ILE A 67 0.63 4.46 -9.72
CA ILE A 67 -0.77 4.86 -9.97
C ILE A 67 -1.67 4.39 -8.82
N ALA A 68 -1.52 3.14 -8.40
CA ALA A 68 -2.31 2.57 -7.31
C ALA A 68 -2.07 3.31 -5.98
N LEU A 69 -0.82 3.70 -5.66
CA LEU A 69 -0.51 4.51 -4.48
C LEU A 69 -1.09 5.92 -4.54
N ILE A 70 -1.12 6.54 -5.73
CA ILE A 70 -1.78 7.84 -5.93
C ILE A 70 -3.29 7.72 -5.69
N VAL A 71 -3.94 6.72 -6.30
CA VAL A 71 -5.37 6.44 -6.10
C VAL A 71 -5.66 6.15 -4.62
N PHE A 72 -4.81 5.35 -3.97
CA PHE A 72 -4.90 5.08 -2.53
C PHE A 72 -4.89 6.37 -1.71
N ASN A 73 -4.00 7.32 -2.04
CA ASN A 73 -3.90 8.60 -1.33
C ASN A 73 -5.17 9.45 -1.56
N ILE A 74 -5.63 9.61 -2.80
CA ILE A 74 -6.86 10.36 -3.10
C ILE A 74 -8.06 9.77 -2.33
N MET A 75 -8.18 8.44 -2.34
CA MET A 75 -9.28 7.73 -1.69
C MET A 75 -9.18 7.79 -0.16
N LEU A 76 -7.96 7.83 0.40
CA LEU A 76 -7.72 8.06 1.83
C LEU A 76 -8.26 9.42 2.29
N TRP A 77 -8.04 10.48 1.51
CA TRP A 77 -8.52 11.81 1.83
C TRP A 77 -10.04 11.95 1.66
N LYS A 78 -10.63 11.24 0.68
CA LYS A 78 -12.09 11.17 0.48
C LYS A 78 -12.81 10.26 1.47
N SER A 79 -12.09 9.35 2.12
CA SER A 79 -12.62 8.38 3.07
C SER A 79 -13.11 9.05 4.36
N SER A 80 -14.42 9.02 4.60
CA SER A 80 -15.05 9.43 5.87
C SER A 80 -15.80 8.29 6.57
N GLN A 81 -15.83 7.09 5.98
CA GLN A 81 -16.61 5.97 6.49
C GLN A 81 -15.75 4.71 6.62
N LYS A 82 -16.05 3.86 7.61
CA LYS A 82 -15.37 2.57 7.86
C LYS A 82 -15.21 1.74 6.58
N LEU A 83 -16.24 1.68 5.74
CA LEU A 83 -16.22 0.89 4.49
C LEU A 83 -15.10 1.33 3.54
N HIS A 84 -14.78 2.62 3.48
CA HIS A 84 -13.69 3.11 2.63
C HIS A 84 -12.32 2.63 3.13
N TYR A 85 -12.13 2.53 4.45
CA TYR A 85 -10.91 2.00 5.05
C TYR A 85 -10.72 0.50 4.79
N VAL A 86 -11.81 -0.28 4.83
CA VAL A 86 -11.78 -1.71 4.45
C VAL A 86 -11.30 -1.87 3.01
N VAL A 87 -11.84 -1.06 2.08
CA VAL A 87 -11.44 -1.11 0.67
C VAL A 87 -9.97 -0.69 0.51
N LEU A 88 -9.53 0.36 1.19
CA LEU A 88 -8.12 0.79 1.20
C LEU A 88 -7.19 -0.32 1.69
N HIS A 89 -7.57 -1.03 2.77
CA HIS A 89 -6.80 -2.15 3.30
C HIS A 89 -6.68 -3.28 2.26
N ASN A 90 -7.77 -3.58 1.56
CA ASN A 90 -7.78 -4.59 0.51
C ASN A 90 -6.94 -4.17 -0.71
N ILE A 91 -6.99 -2.91 -1.13
CA ILE A 91 -6.13 -2.39 -2.21
C ILE A 91 -4.65 -2.57 -1.85
N LEU A 92 -4.25 -2.21 -0.63
CA LEU A 92 -2.89 -2.44 -0.11
C LEU A 92 -2.50 -3.92 -0.17
N LYS A 93 -3.39 -4.83 0.21
CA LYS A 93 -3.16 -6.27 0.16
C LYS A 93 -3.00 -6.76 -1.29
N LEU A 94 -3.80 -6.24 -2.21
CA LEU A 94 -3.76 -6.58 -3.63
C LEU A 94 -2.45 -6.09 -4.27
N ILE A 95 -1.99 -4.88 -3.93
CA ILE A 95 -0.68 -4.36 -4.36
C ILE A 95 0.46 -5.27 -3.90
N ILE A 96 0.42 -5.74 -2.64
CA ILE A 96 1.43 -6.66 -2.12
C ILE A 96 1.42 -7.99 -2.89
N VAL A 97 0.24 -8.59 -3.08
CA VAL A 97 0.12 -9.87 -3.82
C VAL A 97 0.58 -9.70 -5.27
N ALA A 98 0.13 -8.64 -5.96
CA ALA A 98 0.55 -8.32 -7.32
C ALA A 98 2.07 -8.08 -7.40
N GLY A 99 2.66 -7.45 -6.37
CA GLY A 99 4.10 -7.24 -6.30
C GLY A 99 4.88 -8.54 -6.11
N VAL A 100 4.42 -9.43 -5.23
CA VAL A 100 5.01 -10.77 -5.08
C VAL A 100 4.93 -11.56 -6.39
N PHE A 101 3.79 -11.50 -7.09
CA PHE A 101 3.66 -12.09 -8.43
C PHE A 101 4.61 -11.45 -9.45
N SER A 102 4.82 -10.14 -9.37
CA SER A 102 5.72 -9.43 -10.29
C SER A 102 7.18 -9.80 -10.10
N ILE A 103 7.60 -10.26 -8.90
CA ILE A 103 8.97 -10.76 -8.67
C ILE A 103 9.23 -12.01 -9.53
N ILE A 104 8.22 -12.85 -9.78
CA ILE A 104 8.34 -14.02 -10.66
C ILE A 104 8.64 -13.57 -12.09
N LEU A 105 8.06 -12.43 -12.50
CA LEU A 105 8.29 -11.83 -13.81
C LEU A 105 9.68 -11.21 -13.98
N LEU A 106 10.38 -10.88 -12.89
CA LEU A 106 11.73 -10.32 -12.92
C LEU A 106 12.77 -11.34 -13.44
N ASN A 107 12.51 -12.63 -13.28
CA ASN A 107 13.39 -13.72 -13.71
C ASN A 107 12.61 -14.79 -14.50
N VAL A 108 11.74 -14.36 -15.41
CA VAL A 108 11.00 -15.29 -16.28
C VAL A 108 11.99 -16.16 -17.08
N ASP A 109 13.11 -15.60 -17.52
CA ASP A 109 14.18 -16.32 -18.23
C ASP A 109 14.85 -17.41 -17.38
N VAL A 110 15.15 -17.14 -16.10
CA VAL A 110 15.83 -18.12 -15.21
C VAL A 110 14.87 -19.22 -14.73
N VAL A 111 13.57 -18.91 -14.61
CA VAL A 111 12.55 -19.90 -14.27
C VAL A 111 12.22 -20.76 -15.49
N LEU A 112 12.06 -20.16 -16.67
CA LEU A 112 11.85 -20.90 -17.93
C LEU A 112 13.04 -21.82 -18.23
N SER A 113 14.28 -21.37 -18.06
CA SER A 113 15.48 -22.18 -18.29
C SER A 113 15.74 -23.26 -17.23
N ARG A 114 14.98 -23.28 -16.12
CA ARG A 114 15.02 -24.35 -15.12
C ARG A 114 13.86 -25.34 -15.25
N VAL A 115 12.78 -24.94 -15.91
CA VAL A 115 11.56 -25.76 -16.08
C VAL A 115 11.56 -26.47 -17.44
N PHE A 116 12.19 -25.89 -18.46
CA PHE A 116 12.53 -26.52 -19.74
C PHE A 116 14.03 -26.78 -19.82
#